data_AF-K1SXH2-F1
#
_entry.id   AF-K1SXH2-F1
#
_cell.length_a   1.000
_cell.length_b   1.000
_cell.length_c   1.000
_cell.angle_alpha   90.00
_cell.angle_beta   90.00
_cell.angle_gamma   90.00
#
_symmetry.space_group_name_H-M   'P 1'
#
loop_
_entity.id
_entity.type
_entity.pdbx_description
1 polymer ?
#
loop_
_entity_poly.entity_id
_entity_poly.type
_entity_poly.pdbx_seq_one_letter_code
_entity_poly.pdbx_strand_id
1 'polypeptide(L)'
;MSNGIGNLATEFRFRDENGDLLGDLVPIDFAKSAEGYGVKTYTARTLEQLENALRDSLDSKVSTLIDIKVLPKTMTDGYGAWWNVGVASTSDNKAVNEA
;
A
#
# COMPACT_ATOMS: atom_id res chain seq x y z
N MET A 1 -13.80 -3.01 -4.05
CA MET A 1 -15.06 -3.24 -4.79
C MET A 1 -15.82 -4.35 -4.08
N SER A 2 -16.83 -4.02 -3.28
CA SER A 2 -17.75 -5.04 -2.75
C SER A 2 -19.12 -4.49 -2.32
N ASN A 3 -19.39 -3.19 -2.42
CA ASN A 3 -20.63 -2.58 -1.93
C ASN A 3 -21.13 -1.42 -2.82
N GLY A 4 -20.95 -1.49 -4.14
CA GLY A 4 -21.51 -0.52 -5.10
C GLY A 4 -20.85 0.87 -5.15
N ILE A 5 -19.96 1.23 -4.22
CA ILE A 5 -19.14 2.45 -4.29
C ILE A 5 -17.88 2.20 -5.11
N GLY A 6 -17.67 3.03 -6.15
CA GLY A 6 -16.44 3.08 -6.94
C GLY A 6 -15.25 3.59 -6.11
N ASN A 7 -14.03 3.33 -6.58
CA ASN A 7 -12.81 3.87 -5.95
C ASN A 7 -12.77 5.39 -6.17
N LEU A 8 -13.39 6.17 -5.28
CA LEU A 8 -13.36 7.63 -5.36
C LEU A 8 -12.03 8.15 -4.80
N ALA A 9 -11.14 8.60 -5.67
CA ALA A 9 -9.87 9.25 -5.32
C ALA A 9 -8.90 8.42 -4.42
N THR A 10 -9.01 7.09 -4.41
CA THR A 10 -8.12 6.21 -3.65
C THR A 10 -6.86 5.80 -4.44
N GLU A 11 -6.63 6.40 -5.60
CA GLU A 11 -5.50 6.12 -6.48
C GLU A 11 -4.79 7.44 -6.80
N PHE A 12 -3.46 7.47 -6.63
CA PHE A 12 -2.66 8.64 -7.00
C PHE A 12 -2.55 8.69 -8.52
N ARG A 13 -3.29 9.61 -9.15
CA ARG A 13 -3.34 9.82 -10.59
C ARG A 13 -2.90 11.24 -10.94
N PHE A 14 -2.26 11.38 -12.09
CA PHE A 14 -2.08 12.70 -12.71
C PHE A 14 -3.44 13.31 -13.06
N ARG A 15 -3.46 14.64 -13.15
CA ARG A 15 -4.65 15.33 -13.67
C ARG A 15 -4.75 15.11 -15.18
N ASP A 16 -5.97 14.91 -15.67
CA ASP A 16 -6.27 14.93 -17.10
C ASP A 16 -6.35 16.37 -17.63
N GLU A 17 -6.70 16.52 -18.90
CA GLU A 17 -6.85 17.82 -19.57
C GLU A 17 -7.95 18.71 -18.96
N ASN A 18 -8.95 18.12 -18.29
CA ASN A 18 -10.03 18.84 -17.61
C ASN A 18 -9.65 19.21 -16.16
N GLY A 19 -8.50 18.74 -15.68
CA GLY A 19 -8.02 18.94 -14.32
C GLY A 19 -8.48 17.87 -13.33
N ASP A 20 -9.21 16.85 -13.77
CA ASP A 20 -9.72 15.77 -12.93
C ASP A 20 -8.65 14.70 -12.68
N LEU A 21 -8.74 13.95 -11.58
CA LEU A 21 -7.79 12.88 -11.22
C LEU A 21 -8.05 11.58 -11.99
N LEU A 22 -8.22 11.69 -13.31
CA LEU A 22 -8.55 10.59 -14.22
C LEU A 22 -7.40 10.23 -15.18
N GLY A 23 -6.26 10.90 -15.07
CA GLY A 23 -5.06 10.60 -15.85
C GLY A 23 -4.36 9.30 -15.41
N ASP A 24 -3.14 9.12 -15.92
CA ASP A 24 -2.29 7.98 -15.62
C ASP A 24 -1.93 7.91 -14.13
N LEU A 25 -1.58 6.70 -13.66
CA LEU A 25 -1.07 6.51 -12.30
C LEU A 25 0.26 7.24 -12.13
N VAL A 26 0.43 7.91 -10.99
CA VAL A 26 1.70 8.53 -10.63
C VAL A 26 2.70 7.42 -10.29
N PRO A 27 3.82 7.30 -11.03
CA PRO A 27 4.85 6.31 -10.71
C PRO A 27 5.62 6.79 -9.49
N ILE A 28 5.42 6.12 -8.35
CA ILE A 28 6.16 6.41 -7.12
C ILE A 28 7.22 5.32 -6.92
N ASP A 29 8.48 5.74 -6.86
CA ASP A 29 9.60 4.89 -6.46
C ASP A 29 9.88 5.11 -4.96
N PHE A 30 9.30 4.23 -4.13
CA PHE A 30 9.43 4.32 -2.68
C PHE A 30 10.83 3.96 -2.21
N ALA A 31 11.53 3.07 -2.92
CA ALA A 31 12.94 2.78 -2.63
C ALA A 31 13.79 4.05 -2.81
N LYS A 32 13.68 4.74 -3.94
CA LYS A 32 14.44 5.98 -4.18
C LYS A 32 14.07 7.11 -3.22
N SER A 33 12.80 7.24 -2.88
CA SER A 33 12.34 8.23 -1.89
C SER A 33 13.00 7.99 -0.53
N ALA A 34 13.00 6.75 -0.04
CA ALA A 34 13.59 6.38 1.24
C ALA A 34 15.13 6.45 1.23
N GLU A 35 15.77 6.12 0.10
CA GLU A 35 17.23 6.24 -0.08
C GLU A 35 17.71 7.67 0.17
N GLY A 36 16.94 8.67 -0.27
CA GLY A 36 17.23 10.09 -0.02
C GLY A 36 17.27 10.47 1.47
N TYR A 37 16.64 9.69 2.35
CA TYR A 37 16.68 9.85 3.80
C TYR A 37 17.76 8.99 4.49
N GLY A 38 18.62 8.31 3.72
CA GLY A 38 19.68 7.44 4.24
C GLY A 38 19.23 6.03 4.63
N VAL A 39 18.04 5.61 4.18
CA VAL A 39 17.52 4.25 4.39
C VAL A 39 18.18 3.29 3.39
N LYS A 40 18.60 2.10 3.84
CA LYS A 40 19.05 1.04 2.92
C LYS A 40 17.83 0.48 2.17
N THR A 41 17.83 0.52 0.85
CA THR A 41 16.63 0.20 0.07
C THR A 41 16.86 -0.90 -0.95
N TYR A 42 15.82 -1.70 -1.19
CA TYR A 42 15.76 -2.72 -2.22
C TYR A 42 14.48 -2.58 -3.02
N THR A 43 14.51 -2.99 -4.29
CA THR A 43 13.29 -3.19 -5.08
C THR A 43 13.20 -4.65 -5.49
N ALA A 44 12.13 -5.33 -5.09
CA ALA A 44 11.90 -6.73 -5.42
C ALA A 44 10.73 -6.86 -6.42
N ARG A 45 10.96 -7.56 -7.53
CA ARG A 45 9.97 -7.94 -8.54
C ARG A 45 9.78 -9.45 -8.66
N THR A 46 10.64 -10.22 -8.00
CA THR A 46 10.60 -11.68 -7.98
C THR A 46 10.76 -12.19 -6.55
N LEU A 47 10.35 -13.44 -6.30
CA LEU A 47 10.52 -14.09 -5.01
C LEU A 47 12.00 -14.22 -4.62
N GLU A 48 12.87 -14.53 -5.57
CA GLU A 48 14.32 -14.62 -5.34
C GLU A 48 14.92 -13.26 -4.92
N GLN A 49 14.53 -12.17 -5.58
CA GLN A 49 14.96 -10.83 -5.18
C GLN A 49 14.47 -10.46 -3.79
N LEU A 50 13.23 -10.84 -3.46
CA LEU A 50 12.67 -10.63 -2.13
C LEU A 50 13.42 -11.45 -1.06
N GLU A 51 13.68 -12.73 -1.33
CA GLU A 51 14.43 -13.60 -0.41
C GLU A 51 15.84 -13.07 -0.15
N ASN A 52 16.55 -12.66 -1.20
CA ASN A 52 17.88 -12.08 -1.08
C ASN A 52 17.86 -10.75 -0.30
N ALA A 53 16.89 -9.87 -0.58
CA ALA A 53 16.73 -8.62 0.15
C ALA A 53 16.41 -8.86 1.63
N LEU A 54 15.58 -9.85 1.96
CA LEU A 54 15.29 -10.23 3.33
C LEU A 54 16.54 -10.73 4.05
N ARG A 55 17.32 -11.63 3.43
CA ARG A 55 18.56 -12.15 4.01
C ARG A 55 19.56 -11.03 4.29
N ASP A 56 19.82 -10.16 3.32
CA ASP A 56 20.76 -9.03 3.48
C ASP A 56 20.24 -7.95 4.45
N SER A 57 18.91 -7.82 4.60
CA SER A 57 18.33 -6.86 5.55
C SER A 57 18.61 -7.22 7.02
N LEU A 58 18.82 -8.50 7.34
CA LEU A 58 19.12 -8.96 8.70
C LEU A 58 20.44 -8.40 9.24
N ASP A 59 21.40 -8.16 8.36
CA ASP A 59 22.71 -7.61 8.72
C ASP A 59 22.75 -6.07 8.68
N SER A 60 21.68 -5.43 8.17
CA SER A 60 21.59 -3.98 8.06
C SER A 60 21.65 -3.30 9.43
N LYS A 61 22.46 -2.23 9.53
CA LYS A 61 22.62 -1.43 10.76
C LYS A 61 21.83 -0.14 10.74
N VAL A 62 21.07 0.09 9.67
CA VAL A 62 20.21 1.26 9.46
C VAL A 62 18.80 0.78 9.13
N SER A 63 17.84 1.71 9.15
CA SER A 63 16.50 1.43 8.64
C SER A 63 16.58 0.86 7.23
N THR A 64 15.77 -0.15 6.96
CA THR A 64 15.73 -0.86 5.68
C THR A 64 14.32 -0.83 5.10
N LEU A 65 14.19 -0.50 3.82
CA LEU A 65 12.94 -0.56 3.08
C LEU A 65 13.06 -1.53 1.91
N ILE A 66 12.13 -2.47 1.81
CA ILE A 66 12.01 -3.38 0.66
C ILE A 66 10.73 -3.00 -0.10
N ASP A 67 10.90 -2.38 -1.27
CA ASP A 67 9.81 -1.99 -2.17
C ASP A 67 9.41 -3.19 -3.04
N ILE A 68 8.36 -3.90 -2.64
CA ILE A 68 7.88 -5.11 -3.31
C ILE A 68 6.87 -4.70 -4.38
N LYS A 69 7.22 -4.89 -5.64
CA LYS A 69 6.35 -4.59 -6.77
C LYS A 69 5.42 -5.75 -7.05
N VAL A 70 4.12 -5.49 -6.93
CA VAL A 70 3.05 -6.43 -7.24
C VAL A 70 2.15 -5.87 -8.33
N LEU A 71 1.41 -6.74 -9.01
CA LEU A 71 0.40 -6.30 -9.95
C LEU A 71 -0.77 -5.66 -9.17
N PRO A 72 -1.30 -4.51 -9.64
CA PRO A 72 -2.47 -3.90 -9.01
C PRO A 72 -3.62 -4.88 -8.90
N LYS A 73 -4.34 -4.84 -7.77
CA LYS A 73 -5.52 -5.68 -7.50
C LYS A 73 -5.25 -7.19 -7.42
N THR A 74 -4.00 -7.66 -7.38
CA THR A 74 -3.70 -9.07 -7.07
C THR A 74 -3.66 -9.35 -5.56
N MET A 75 -4.40 -8.58 -4.79
CA MET A 75 -4.54 -8.82 -3.35
C MET A 75 -5.38 -10.09 -3.14
N THR A 76 -5.29 -10.70 -1.96
CA THR A 76 -6.14 -11.84 -1.60
C THR A 76 -7.62 -11.48 -1.78
N ASP A 77 -8.35 -12.28 -2.56
CA ASP A 77 -9.77 -12.09 -2.83
C ASP A 77 -10.65 -12.57 -1.66
N GLY A 78 -11.72 -11.83 -1.38
CA GLY A 78 -12.79 -12.22 -0.48
C GLY A 78 -12.44 -12.54 0.99
N TYR A 79 -13.42 -13.19 1.64
CA TYR A 79 -13.41 -13.61 3.04
C TYR A 79 -12.58 -14.90 3.24
N GLY A 80 -11.26 -14.78 3.09
CA GLY A 80 -10.28 -15.77 3.55
C GLY A 80 -9.16 -15.16 4.40
N ALA A 81 -9.01 -13.84 4.33
CA ALA A 81 -8.13 -13.05 5.16
C ALA A 81 -8.96 -12.38 6.26
N TRP A 82 -8.84 -12.87 7.50
CA TRP A 82 -9.46 -12.21 8.65
C TRP A 82 -8.65 -10.95 9.00
N TRP A 83 -9.31 -9.80 8.96
CA TRP A 83 -8.76 -8.54 9.45
C TRP A 83 -9.48 -8.20 10.75
N ASN A 84 -8.73 -7.85 11.79
CA ASN A 84 -9.32 -7.26 13.00
C ASN A 84 -9.68 -5.79 12.72
N VAL A 85 -10.76 -5.58 11.98
CA VAL A 85 -11.33 -4.25 11.76
C VAL A 85 -12.26 -3.96 12.93
N GLY A 86 -12.05 -2.84 13.63
CA GLY A 86 -12.96 -2.40 14.68
C GLY A 86 -14.36 -2.26 14.11
N VAL A 87 -15.30 -3.07 14.59
CA VAL A 87 -16.70 -2.97 14.17
C VAL A 87 -17.34 -1.80 14.92
N ALA A 88 -18.04 -0.93 14.20
CA ALA A 88 -18.67 0.26 14.77
C ALA A 88 -19.59 -0.08 15.96
N SER A 89 -20.24 -1.25 15.92
CA SER A 89 -21.09 -1.78 17.00
C SER A 89 -20.37 -2.12 18.31
N THR A 90 -19.05 -2.12 18.34
CA THR A 90 -18.23 -2.34 19.56
C THR A 90 -17.56 -1.06 20.05
N SER A 91 -17.93 0.09 19.47
CA SER A 91 -17.37 1.39 19.86
C SER A 91 -17.92 1.85 21.20
N ASP A 92 -17.06 2.30 22.11
CA ASP A 92 -17.48 2.99 23.35
C ASP A 92 -17.94 4.44 23.07
N ASN A 93 -17.76 4.95 21.84
CA ASN A 93 -18.22 6.28 21.46
C ASN A 93 -19.73 6.28 21.15
N LYS A 94 -20.53 6.92 22.02
CA LYS A 94 -21.99 7.02 21.88
C LYS A 94 -22.46 7.54 20.53
N ALA A 95 -21.77 8.53 19.95
CA ALA A 95 -22.16 9.10 18.66
C ALA A 95 -22.03 8.10 17.50
N VAL A 96 -21.16 7.09 17.63
CA VAL A 96 -21.01 6.01 16.63
C VAL A 96 -22.11 4.95 16.78
N ASN A 97 -22.60 4.73 18.00
CA ASN A 97 -23.67 3.77 18.27
C ASN A 97 -25.08 4.31 17.93
N GLU A 98 -25.23 5.63 17.91
CA GLU A 98 -26.50 6.32 17.64
C GLU A 98 -26.71 6.67 16.14
N ALA A 99 -25.73 6.35 15.28
CA ALA A 99 -25.72 6.66 13.85
C ALA A 99 -26.41 5.61 12.98
#